data_AF-A0A2S5RF73-F1
#
_entry.id   AF-A0A2S5RF73-F1
#
_cell.length_a   1.000
_cell.length_b   1.000
_cell.length_c   1.000
_cell.angle_alpha   90.00
_cell.angle_beta   90.00
_cell.angle_gamma   90.00
#
_symmetry.space_group_name_H-M   'P 1'
#
loop_
_entity.id
_entity.type
_entity.pdbx_description
1 polymer ?
#
loop_
_entity_poly.entity_id
_entity_poly.type
_entity_poly.pdbx_seq_one_letter_code
_entity_poly.pdbx_strand_id
1 'polypeptide(L)'
;MNNIAKIGLNIKNLDWNAINFEEKYEIYKQFEQPVHYALNKVFKKFPAIPLEKSDYTSIAWMAFDEAITKYAAMKTTKTLLSFVIDSIVWKCTDYAATFVTNHHKMLNLSTLGYVWCENIGDKDDGIHETTMKMVLEDYFSLPENDEQAQVLFEEYVLGTTQTEMVKKYDITRTKLKRVLDKTISDLSKILV
;
A
#
# COMPACT_ATOMS: atom_id res chain seq x y z
N MET A 1 -6.03 7.50 -19.46
CA MET A 1 -6.83 7.53 -18.22
C MET A 1 -5.86 7.84 -17.11
N ASN A 2 -5.78 9.12 -16.78
CA ASN A 2 -4.70 9.78 -16.05
C ASN A 2 -5.14 10.06 -14.62
N ASN A 3 -4.25 9.77 -13.65
CA ASN A 3 -3.98 10.51 -12.40
C ASN A 3 -3.48 9.64 -11.21
N ILE A 4 -2.86 8.49 -11.47
CA ILE A 4 -2.04 7.82 -10.42
C ILE A 4 -0.66 8.51 -10.29
N ALA A 5 -0.28 9.34 -11.27
CA ALA A 5 0.95 10.12 -11.29
C ALA A 5 0.77 11.46 -10.52
N LYS A 6 1.00 11.41 -9.20
CA LYS A 6 1.54 12.47 -8.31
C LYS A 6 1.01 12.31 -6.89
N ILE A 7 1.36 11.22 -6.21
CA ILE A 7 1.38 11.24 -4.74
C ILE A 7 2.82 11.53 -4.31
N GLY A 8 3.23 12.76 -4.61
CA GLY A 8 4.20 13.49 -3.80
C GLY A 8 3.49 14.21 -2.66
N LEU A 9 2.51 13.54 -2.00
CA LEU A 9 1.90 14.05 -0.79
C LEU A 9 2.97 13.97 0.29
N ASN A 10 3.62 15.09 0.57
CA ASN A 10 4.50 15.23 1.71
C ASN A 10 3.63 15.29 2.98
N ILE A 11 3.04 14.14 3.34
CA ILE A 11 2.15 13.97 4.50
C ILE A 11 2.86 14.35 5.80
N LYS A 12 4.21 14.31 5.84
CA LYS A 12 5.00 14.73 7.00
C LYS A 12 4.83 16.22 7.34
N ASN A 13 4.47 17.06 6.37
CA ASN A 13 4.25 18.50 6.57
C ASN A 13 2.77 18.89 6.53
N LEU A 14 1.88 17.91 6.39
CA LEU A 14 0.45 18.14 6.26
C LEU A 14 -0.19 18.13 7.65
N ASP A 15 -0.85 19.23 8.03
CA ASP A 15 -1.69 19.24 9.24
C ASP A 15 -3.00 18.49 8.94
N TRP A 16 -2.97 17.18 9.13
CA TRP A 16 -4.10 16.29 8.84
C TRP A 16 -5.37 16.66 9.61
N ASN A 17 -5.26 17.30 10.77
CA ASN A 17 -6.42 17.68 11.57
C ASN A 17 -7.11 18.95 11.07
N ALA A 18 -6.41 19.77 10.28
CA ALA A 18 -6.96 20.99 9.69
C ALA A 18 -7.72 20.73 8.38
N ILE A 19 -7.63 19.51 7.82
CA ILE A 19 -8.29 19.12 6.56
C ILE A 19 -9.74 18.75 6.82
N ASN A 20 -10.65 19.23 5.98
CA ASN A 20 -12.07 18.90 6.07
C ASN A 20 -12.35 17.43 5.73
N PHE A 21 -13.53 16.94 6.13
CA PHE A 21 -13.87 15.53 5.98
C PHE A 21 -13.91 15.09 4.50
N GLU A 22 -14.48 15.92 3.63
CA GLU A 22 -14.60 15.65 2.20
C GLU A 22 -13.24 15.45 1.53
N GLU A 23 -12.28 16.34 1.80
CA GLU A 23 -10.92 16.25 1.29
C GLU A 23 -10.18 15.01 1.81
N LYS A 24 -10.33 14.68 3.09
CA LYS A 24 -9.77 13.44 3.64
C LYS A 24 -10.35 12.21 2.96
N TYR A 25 -11.64 12.21 2.67
CA TYR A 25 -12.31 11.12 2.00
C TYR A 25 -11.86 10.97 0.54
N GLU A 26 -11.65 12.08 -0.17
CA GLU A 26 -11.06 12.05 -1.52
C GLU A 26 -9.64 11.50 -1.52
N ILE A 27 -8.83 11.82 -0.50
CA ILE A 27 -7.51 11.21 -0.34
C ILE A 27 -7.65 9.71 -0.08
N TYR A 28 -8.56 9.28 0.79
CA TYR A 28 -8.79 7.86 1.04
C TYR A 28 -9.24 7.09 -0.20
N LYS A 29 -10.07 7.68 -1.07
CA LYS A 29 -10.43 7.08 -2.37
C LYS A 29 -9.22 6.79 -3.24
N GLN A 30 -8.18 7.63 -3.18
CA GLN A 30 -6.93 7.37 -3.92
C GLN A 30 -6.19 6.12 -3.39
N PHE A 31 -6.50 5.68 -2.17
CA PHE A 31 -5.99 4.46 -1.54
C PHE A 31 -6.95 3.27 -1.67
N GLU A 32 -7.97 3.32 -2.54
CA GLU A 32 -8.94 2.23 -2.72
C GLU A 32 -8.27 0.88 -3.01
N GLN A 33 -7.34 0.84 -3.97
CA GLN A 33 -6.59 -0.38 -4.29
C GLN A 33 -5.78 -0.91 -3.07
N PRO A 34 -4.96 -0.09 -2.38
CA PRO A 34 -4.29 -0.48 -1.14
C PRO A 34 -5.23 -0.98 -0.03
N VAL A 35 -6.37 -0.33 0.15
CA VAL A 35 -7.40 -0.74 1.12
C VAL A 35 -7.95 -2.11 0.75
N HIS A 36 -8.34 -2.33 -0.51
CA HIS A 36 -8.82 -3.63 -0.98
C HIS A 36 -7.77 -4.72 -0.79
N TYR A 37 -6.51 -4.44 -1.08
CA TYR A 37 -5.40 -5.35 -0.82
C TYR A 37 -5.28 -5.72 0.67
N ALA A 38 -5.36 -4.72 1.56
CA ALA A 38 -5.34 -4.93 3.00
C ALA A 38 -6.52 -5.80 3.47
N LEU A 39 -7.73 -5.53 2.99
CA LEU A 39 -8.91 -6.33 3.33
C LEU A 39 -8.80 -7.77 2.83
N ASN A 40 -8.32 -7.99 1.61
CA ASN A 40 -8.10 -9.33 1.08
C ASN A 40 -7.10 -10.13 1.94
N LYS A 41 -6.07 -9.48 2.51
CA LYS A 41 -5.18 -10.13 3.48
C LYS A 41 -5.92 -10.56 4.75
N VAL A 42 -6.86 -9.76 5.23
CA VAL A 42 -7.68 -10.10 6.41
C VAL A 42 -8.60 -11.28 6.09
N PHE A 43 -9.31 -11.25 4.96
CA PHE A 43 -10.17 -12.36 4.53
C PHE A 43 -9.41 -13.68 4.34
N LYS A 44 -8.17 -13.64 3.83
CA LYS A 44 -7.31 -14.83 3.75
C LYS A 44 -6.95 -15.42 5.12
N LYS A 45 -6.81 -14.58 6.17
CA LYS A 45 -6.60 -15.05 7.55
C LYS A 45 -7.87 -15.60 8.19
N PHE A 46 -9.02 -15.14 7.71
CA PHE A 46 -10.32 -15.40 8.30
C PHE A 46 -11.35 -15.83 7.23
N PRO A 47 -11.11 -16.96 6.54
CA PRO A 47 -11.87 -17.33 5.35
C PRO A 47 -13.34 -17.65 5.64
N ALA A 48 -13.68 -17.98 6.88
CA ALA A 48 -14.99 -18.49 7.31
C ALA A 48 -15.77 -17.53 8.23
N ILE A 49 -15.39 -16.26 8.34
CA ILE A 49 -16.20 -15.29 9.12
C ILE A 49 -17.36 -14.79 8.26
N PRO A 50 -18.61 -14.75 8.78
CA PRO A 50 -19.76 -14.17 8.08
C PRO A 50 -19.72 -12.63 8.12
N LEU A 51 -18.60 -12.05 7.70
CA LEU A 51 -18.43 -10.62 7.50
C LEU A 51 -18.19 -10.36 6.01
N GLU A 52 -18.84 -9.34 5.48
CA GLU A 52 -18.69 -8.89 4.11
C GLU A 52 -17.62 -7.80 4.02
N LYS A 53 -17.11 -7.53 2.81
CA LYS A 53 -16.17 -6.40 2.57
C LYS A 53 -16.75 -5.07 3.05
N SER A 54 -18.06 -4.88 2.87
CA SER A 54 -18.81 -3.70 3.28
C SER A 54 -18.69 -3.41 4.78
N ASP A 55 -18.72 -4.44 5.62
CA ASP A 55 -18.60 -4.33 7.09
C ASP A 55 -17.25 -3.75 7.53
N TYR A 56 -16.19 -3.99 6.75
CA TYR A 56 -14.87 -3.46 7.05
C TYR A 56 -14.65 -2.02 6.56
N THR A 57 -15.54 -1.46 5.74
CA THR A 57 -15.32 -0.14 5.11
C THR A 57 -15.13 0.97 6.13
N SER A 58 -16.00 1.01 7.16
CA SER A 58 -15.87 2.00 8.24
C SER A 58 -14.64 1.76 9.10
N ILE A 59 -14.27 0.49 9.32
CA ILE A 59 -13.05 0.12 10.08
C ILE A 59 -11.79 0.52 9.32
N ALA A 60 -11.75 0.28 8.02
CA ALA A 60 -10.64 0.63 7.14
C ALA A 60 -10.46 2.15 7.06
N TRP A 61 -11.55 2.92 6.96
CA TRP A 61 -11.51 4.38 7.06
C TRP A 61 -10.92 4.85 8.39
N MET A 62 -11.43 4.31 9.51
CA MET A 62 -10.91 4.66 10.85
C MET A 62 -9.44 4.24 11.04
N ALA A 63 -8.99 3.18 10.39
CA ALA A 63 -7.60 2.76 10.42
C ALA A 63 -6.72 3.69 9.57
N PHE A 64 -7.22 4.11 8.40
CA PHE A 64 -6.54 5.04 7.51
C PHE A 64 -6.33 6.41 8.17
N ASP A 65 -7.40 7.03 8.68
CA ASP A 65 -7.34 8.37 9.31
C ASP A 65 -6.35 8.40 10.49
N GLU A 66 -6.35 7.34 11.30
CA GLU A 66 -5.39 7.16 12.39
C GLU A 66 -3.96 6.92 11.87
N ALA A 67 -3.80 6.14 10.80
CA ALA A 67 -2.50 5.84 10.20
C ALA A 67 -1.82 7.09 9.65
N ILE A 68 -2.56 7.97 8.97
CA ILE A 68 -2.02 9.23 8.46
C ILE A 68 -1.53 10.12 9.60
N THR A 69 -2.34 10.27 10.65
CA THR A 69 -1.99 11.04 11.85
C THR A 69 -0.72 10.51 12.52
N LYS A 70 -0.64 9.18 12.69
CA LYS A 70 0.53 8.52 13.30
C LYS A 70 1.78 8.61 12.43
N TYR A 71 1.63 8.43 11.12
CA TYR A 71 2.75 8.48 10.17
C TYR A 71 3.40 9.87 10.14
N ALA A 72 2.60 10.94 10.20
CA ALA A 72 3.12 12.31 10.26
C ALA A 72 3.95 12.56 11.55
N ALA A 73 3.51 12.00 12.68
CA ALA A 73 4.19 12.16 13.98
C ALA A 73 5.38 11.21 14.18
N MET A 74 5.38 10.04 13.54
CA MET A 74 6.41 9.00 13.73
C MET A 74 7.61 9.17 12.80
N LYS A 75 8.81 8.98 13.36
CA LYS A 75 10.04 8.78 12.57
C LYS A 75 10.16 7.31 12.13
N THR A 76 9.25 6.86 11.28
CA THR A 76 9.30 5.51 10.70
C THR A 76 10.14 5.48 9.43
N THR A 77 10.81 4.35 9.18
CA THR A 77 11.49 4.04 7.92
C THR A 77 10.56 3.43 6.88
N LYS A 78 9.38 2.97 7.29
CA LYS A 78 8.37 2.42 6.36
C LYS A 78 7.83 3.52 5.45
N THR A 79 7.50 3.13 4.23
CA THR A 79 6.78 3.99 3.30
C THR A 79 5.36 4.24 3.83
N LEU A 80 4.76 5.35 3.42
CA LEU A 80 3.37 5.68 3.80
C LEU A 80 2.42 4.55 3.40
N LEU A 81 2.56 4.04 2.18
CA LEU A 81 1.72 3.00 1.63
C LEU A 81 1.78 1.72 2.48
N SER A 82 2.99 1.25 2.79
CA SER A 82 3.24 0.10 3.65
C SER A 82 2.65 0.32 5.05
N PHE A 83 2.85 1.50 5.63
CA PHE A 83 2.33 1.84 6.95
C PHE A 83 0.80 1.86 7.01
N VAL A 84 0.14 2.41 5.99
CA VAL A 84 -1.32 2.46 5.87
C VAL A 84 -1.90 1.06 5.72
N ILE A 85 -1.33 0.23 4.83
CA ILE A 85 -1.77 -1.15 4.63
C ILE A 85 -1.66 -1.94 5.93
N ASP A 86 -0.51 -1.88 6.60
CA ASP A 86 -0.31 -2.56 7.88
C ASP A 86 -1.36 -2.12 8.91
N SER A 87 -1.59 -0.81 9.03
CA SER A 87 -2.55 -0.25 9.99
C SER A 87 -3.98 -0.74 9.72
N ILE A 88 -4.40 -0.78 8.46
CA ILE A 88 -5.71 -1.31 8.06
C ILE A 88 -5.79 -2.81 8.35
N VAL A 89 -4.78 -3.60 7.95
CA VAL A 89 -4.74 -5.05 8.21
C VAL A 89 -4.87 -5.33 9.70
N TRP A 90 -4.12 -4.62 10.55
CA TRP A 90 -4.17 -4.79 12.00
C TRP A 90 -5.56 -4.49 12.56
N LYS A 91 -6.11 -3.31 12.26
CA LYS A 91 -7.39 -2.88 12.85
C LYS A 91 -8.58 -3.72 12.35
N CYS A 92 -8.57 -4.12 11.09
CA CYS A 92 -9.57 -5.04 10.54
C CYS A 92 -9.39 -6.48 11.06
N THR A 93 -8.16 -6.92 11.32
CA THR A 93 -7.88 -8.21 11.98
C THR A 93 -8.42 -8.22 13.41
N ASP A 94 -8.21 -7.15 14.17
CA ASP A 94 -8.75 -7.02 15.53
C ASP A 94 -10.29 -7.06 15.51
N TYR A 95 -10.91 -6.32 14.60
CA TYR A 95 -12.35 -6.36 14.38
C TYR A 95 -12.83 -7.79 14.08
N ALA A 96 -12.24 -8.46 13.09
CA ALA A 96 -12.54 -9.85 12.75
C ALA A 96 -12.37 -10.81 13.95
N ALA A 97 -11.31 -10.65 14.74
CA ALA A 97 -11.04 -11.46 15.92
C ALA A 97 -12.10 -11.27 17.03
N THR A 98 -12.67 -10.05 17.19
CA THR A 98 -13.79 -9.85 18.12
C THR A 98 -15.03 -10.67 17.72
N PHE A 99 -15.28 -10.86 16.42
CA PHE A 99 -16.37 -11.73 15.95
C PHE A 99 -16.07 -13.21 16.19
N VAL A 100 -14.83 -13.66 15.98
CA VAL A 100 -14.43 -15.06 16.25
C VAL A 100 -14.55 -15.37 17.75
N THR A 101 -14.11 -14.48 18.63
CA THR A 101 -14.23 -14.67 20.09
C THR A 101 -15.68 -14.62 20.57
N ASN A 102 -16.53 -13.80 19.95
CA ASN A 102 -17.99 -13.83 20.18
C ASN A 102 -18.63 -15.11 19.62
N HIS A 103 -18.12 -15.64 18.50
CA HIS A 103 -18.54 -16.93 17.96
C HIS A 103 -18.07 -18.10 18.82
N HIS A 104 -16.93 -18.06 19.52
CA HIS A 104 -16.59 -19.08 20.52
C HIS A 104 -17.62 -19.16 21.67
N LYS A 105 -18.36 -18.09 21.95
CA LYS A 105 -19.53 -18.13 22.87
C LYS A 105 -20.79 -18.72 22.22
N MET A 106 -20.99 -18.56 20.90
CA MET A 106 -22.16 -19.07 20.17
C MET A 106 -21.98 -20.48 19.54
N LEU A 107 -20.77 -20.86 19.12
CA LEU A 107 -20.42 -22.16 18.53
C LEU A 107 -20.56 -23.29 19.55
N ASN A 108 -20.25 -23.03 20.82
CA ASN A 108 -20.54 -23.97 21.91
C ASN A 108 -22.04 -24.29 22.05
N LEU A 109 -22.92 -23.58 21.36
CA LEU A 109 -24.37 -23.81 21.35
C LEU A 109 -24.94 -24.33 20.02
N SER A 110 -24.22 -24.28 18.89
CA SER A 110 -24.89 -24.50 17.58
C SER A 110 -24.14 -25.24 16.46
N THR A 111 -22.92 -25.74 16.61
CA THR A 111 -22.20 -26.41 15.48
C THR A 111 -22.44 -27.91 15.36
N LEU A 112 -23.69 -28.29 15.08
CA LEU A 112 -24.02 -29.55 14.41
C LEU A 112 -24.48 -29.22 12.97
N GLY A 113 -23.56 -29.20 12.00
CA GLY A 113 -23.91 -29.61 10.63
C GLY A 113 -24.11 -28.57 9.51
N TYR A 114 -23.32 -27.49 9.41
CA TYR A 114 -23.30 -26.66 8.18
C TYR A 114 -21.93 -26.66 7.49
N VAL A 115 -21.96 -26.85 6.17
CA VAL A 115 -20.83 -26.68 5.25
C VAL A 115 -20.66 -25.18 5.01
N TRP A 116 -19.53 -24.62 5.44
CA TRP A 116 -19.23 -23.21 5.34
C TRP A 116 -18.83 -22.84 3.91
N CYS A 117 -19.52 -21.88 3.30
CA CYS A 117 -19.12 -21.30 2.02
C CYS A 117 -17.96 -20.32 2.26
N GLU A 118 -16.81 -20.56 1.65
CA GLU A 118 -15.65 -19.66 1.70
C GLU A 118 -15.96 -18.33 1.01
N ASN A 119 -15.43 -17.22 1.54
CA ASN A 119 -15.41 -15.94 0.84
C ASN A 119 -14.51 -16.06 -0.40
N ILE A 120 -15.09 -16.33 -1.57
CA ILE A 120 -14.39 -16.35 -2.85
C ILE A 120 -14.01 -14.90 -3.19
N GLY A 121 -12.73 -14.56 -2.98
CA GLY A 121 -12.20 -13.23 -3.32
C GLY A 121 -12.36 -12.93 -4.82
N ASP A 122 -12.84 -11.73 -5.13
CA ASP A 122 -12.87 -11.18 -6.49
C ASP A 122 -11.50 -11.29 -7.19
N LYS A 123 -11.53 -11.40 -8.52
CA LYS A 123 -10.36 -11.53 -9.38
C LYS A 123 -9.27 -10.50 -9.05
N ASP A 124 -8.06 -11.04 -8.97
CA ASP A 124 -6.85 -10.54 -8.31
C ASP A 124 -6.09 -9.43 -9.08
N ASP A 125 -6.77 -8.65 -9.92
CA ASP A 125 -6.09 -7.84 -10.95
C ASP A 125 -5.32 -6.63 -10.37
N GLY A 126 -5.70 -6.13 -9.18
CA GLY A 126 -5.03 -4.98 -8.52
C GLY A 126 -3.99 -5.33 -7.44
N ILE A 127 -3.90 -6.59 -7.03
CA ILE A 127 -2.98 -7.04 -5.97
C ILE A 127 -1.53 -7.02 -6.47
N HIS A 128 -1.31 -7.46 -7.71
CA HIS A 128 0.02 -7.43 -8.32
C HIS A 128 0.56 -6.01 -8.47
N GLU A 129 -0.28 -5.08 -8.94
CA GLU A 129 0.12 -3.67 -9.10
C GLU A 129 0.48 -3.02 -7.75
N THR A 130 -0.36 -3.23 -6.72
CA THR A 130 -0.11 -2.69 -5.37
C THR A 130 1.16 -3.29 -4.75
N THR A 131 1.36 -4.60 -4.90
CA THR A 131 2.55 -5.29 -4.38
C THR A 131 3.81 -4.81 -5.09
N MET A 132 3.76 -4.65 -6.42
CA MET A 132 4.86 -4.13 -7.21
C MET A 132 5.25 -2.70 -6.77
N LYS A 133 4.24 -1.85 -6.53
CA LYS A 133 4.45 -0.48 -6.04
C LYS A 133 5.13 -0.46 -4.67
N MET A 134 4.70 -1.30 -3.73
CA MET A 134 5.33 -1.42 -2.42
C MET A 134 6.81 -1.81 -2.55
N VAL A 135 7.11 -2.81 -3.37
CA VAL A 135 8.49 -3.28 -3.58
C VAL A 135 9.39 -2.19 -4.16
N LEU A 136 8.88 -1.42 -5.12
CA LEU A 136 9.63 -0.30 -5.70
C LEU A 136 9.87 0.81 -4.66
N GLU A 137 8.85 1.21 -3.91
CA GLU A 137 8.98 2.23 -2.87
C GLU A 137 9.96 1.79 -1.77
N ASP A 138 9.87 0.53 -1.33
CA ASP A 138 10.78 -0.05 -0.33
C ASP A 138 12.22 -0.05 -0.85
N TYR A 139 12.45 -0.46 -2.10
CA TYR A 139 13.78 -0.41 -2.72
C TYR A 139 14.35 1.01 -2.73
N PHE A 140 13.64 2.00 -3.27
CA PHE A 140 14.15 3.36 -3.38
C PHE A 140 14.30 4.08 -2.03
N SER A 141 13.63 3.60 -0.97
CA SER A 141 13.80 4.12 0.39
C SER A 141 15.13 3.72 1.07
N LEU A 142 15.87 2.76 0.51
CA LEU A 142 17.13 2.28 1.08
C LEU A 142 18.25 3.33 0.96
N PRO A 143 19.02 3.59 2.04
CA PRO A 143 20.07 4.61 2.05
C PRO A 143 21.28 4.30 1.16
N GLU A 144 21.39 3.06 0.66
CA GLU A 144 22.46 2.61 -0.25
C GLU A 144 22.20 2.99 -1.72
N ASN A 145 20.99 3.48 -2.02
CA ASN A 145 20.59 3.89 -3.35
C ASN A 145 20.96 5.35 -3.61
N ASP A 146 21.32 5.64 -4.86
CA ASP A 146 21.61 7.01 -5.28
C ASP A 146 20.34 7.86 -5.11
N GLU A 147 20.45 9.07 -4.54
CA GLU A 147 19.30 9.95 -4.30
C GLU A 147 18.51 10.25 -5.58
N GLN A 148 19.17 10.19 -6.75
CA GLN A 148 18.54 10.40 -8.05
C GLN A 148 18.03 9.09 -8.69
N ALA A 149 18.26 7.93 -8.08
CA ALA A 149 17.96 6.62 -8.69
C ALA A 149 16.49 6.45 -9.05
N GLN A 150 15.57 6.86 -8.17
CA GLN A 150 14.13 6.77 -8.42
C GLN A 150 13.72 7.61 -9.63
N VAL A 151 14.09 8.89 -9.63
CA VAL A 151 13.72 9.84 -10.69
C VAL A 151 14.30 9.42 -12.04
N LEU A 152 15.56 8.96 -12.06
CA LEU A 152 16.20 8.49 -13.28
C LEU A 152 15.55 7.19 -13.80
N PHE A 153 15.17 6.28 -12.91
CA PHE A 153 14.49 5.04 -13.30
C PHE A 153 13.08 5.31 -13.85
N GLU A 154 12.30 6.21 -13.23
CA GLU A 154 10.97 6.59 -13.71
C GLU A 154 11.03 7.22 -15.11
N GLU A 155 11.95 8.15 -15.36
CA GLU A 155 12.18 8.74 -16.69
C GLU A 155 12.61 7.72 -17.73
N TYR A 156 13.44 6.75 -17.33
CA TYR A 156 13.84 5.65 -18.20
C TYR A 156 12.65 4.76 -18.59
N VAL A 157 11.77 4.43 -17.64
CA VAL A 157 10.53 3.66 -17.88
C VAL A 157 9.55 4.43 -18.77
N LEU A 158 9.50 5.76 -18.66
CA LEU A 158 8.70 6.64 -19.52
C LEU A 158 9.25 6.78 -20.96
N GLY A 159 10.43 6.21 -21.24
CA GLY A 159 11.02 6.17 -22.58
C GLY A 159 11.88 7.39 -22.94
N THR A 160 12.24 8.23 -21.96
CA THR A 160 13.14 9.38 -22.19
C THR A 160 14.53 8.89 -22.59
N THR A 161 15.16 9.51 -23.61
CA THR A 161 16.48 9.05 -24.05
C THR A 161 17.57 9.38 -23.03
N GLN A 162 18.58 8.52 -22.91
CA GLN A 162 19.71 8.75 -21.99
C GLN A 162 20.43 10.09 -22.27
N THR A 163 20.46 10.52 -23.53
CA THR A 163 20.99 11.83 -23.95
C THR A 163 20.21 13.01 -23.40
N GLU A 164 18.88 12.90 -23.35
CA GLU A 164 18.01 13.92 -22.77
C GLU A 164 18.11 13.92 -21.26
N MET A 165 18.17 12.74 -20.62
CA MET A 165 18.35 12.63 -19.17
C MET A 165 19.67 13.23 -18.68
N VAL A 166 20.78 12.96 -19.39
CA VAL A 166 22.10 13.56 -19.10
C VAL A 166 22.02 15.08 -19.11
N LYS A 167 21.33 15.66 -20.09
CA LYS A 167 21.15 17.12 -20.20
C LYS A 167 20.19 17.68 -19.16
N LYS A 168 19.10 16.97 -18.87
CA LYS A 168 18.03 17.42 -17.97
C LYS A 168 18.46 17.43 -16.51
N TYR A 169 19.27 16.45 -16.10
CA TYR A 169 19.69 16.29 -14.71
C TYR A 169 21.16 16.70 -14.46
N ASP A 170 21.84 17.24 -15.47
CA ASP A 170 23.26 17.64 -15.41
C ASP A 170 24.17 16.56 -14.82
N ILE A 171 24.01 15.32 -15.29
CA ILE A 171 24.77 14.16 -14.84
C ILE A 171 25.64 13.59 -15.95
N THR A 172 26.81 13.06 -15.59
CA THR A 172 27.66 12.39 -16.57
C THR A 172 26.99 11.13 -17.11
N ARG A 173 27.23 10.80 -18.39
CA ARG A 173 26.73 9.57 -19.02
C ARG A 173 27.16 8.32 -18.24
N THR A 174 28.36 8.34 -17.67
CA THR A 174 28.90 7.26 -16.83
C THR A 174 28.13 7.12 -15.52
N LYS A 175 27.78 8.23 -14.85
CA LYS A 175 26.95 8.20 -13.64
C LYS A 175 25.55 7.66 -13.96
N LEU A 176 24.90 8.19 -15.00
CA LEU A 176 23.58 7.73 -15.44
C LEU A 176 23.56 6.22 -15.69
N LYS A 177 24.51 5.74 -16.50
CA LYS A 177 24.61 4.32 -16.83
C LYS A 177 24.81 3.46 -15.58
N ARG A 178 25.73 3.86 -14.69
CA ARG A 178 25.99 3.12 -13.44
C ARG A 178 24.75 3.03 -12.55
N VAL A 179 24.00 4.13 -12.42
CA VAL A 179 22.78 4.17 -11.60
C VAL A 179 21.71 3.28 -12.22
N LEU A 180 21.43 3.41 -13.52
CA LEU A 180 20.41 2.60 -14.20
C LEU A 180 20.77 1.10 -14.20
N ASP A 181 22.02 0.74 -14.54
CA ASP A 181 22.47 -0.65 -14.57
C ASP A 181 22.35 -1.29 -13.19
N LYS A 182 22.72 -0.56 -12.11
CA LYS A 182 22.53 -1.02 -10.73
C LYS A 182 21.04 -1.21 -10.41
N THR A 183 20.21 -0.18 -10.63
CA THR A 183 18.77 -0.22 -10.33
C THR A 183 18.06 -1.36 -11.06
N ILE A 184 18.32 -1.53 -12.37
CA ILE A 184 17.74 -2.62 -13.17
C ILE A 184 18.24 -3.98 -12.67
N SER A 185 19.53 -4.11 -12.36
CA SER A 185 20.09 -5.36 -11.85
C SER A 185 19.55 -5.72 -10.47
N ASP A 186 19.30 -4.76 -9.60
CA ASP A 186 18.79 -5.03 -8.26
C ASP A 186 17.29 -5.36 -8.32
N LEU A 187 16.50 -4.56 -9.03
CA LEU A 187 15.07 -4.81 -9.20
C LEU A 187 14.80 -6.16 -9.91
N SER A 188 15.61 -6.54 -10.90
CA SER A 188 15.47 -7.85 -11.56
C SER A 188 15.75 -9.03 -10.63
N LYS A 189 16.50 -8.86 -9.53
CA LYS A 189 16.67 -9.92 -8.51
C LYS A 189 15.52 -9.95 -7.50
N ILE A 190 14.87 -8.82 -7.28
CA ILE A 190 13.78 -8.69 -6.29
C ILE A 190 12.43 -9.11 -6.88
N LEU A 191 12.23 -8.89 -8.18
CA LEU A 191 10.96 -9.09 -8.87
C LEU A 191 10.82 -10.43 -9.64
N VAL A 192 11.85 -11.28 -9.62
CA VAL A 192 11.87 -12.62 -10.26
C VAL A 192 11.47 -13.70 -9.26
#